data_AF-A0A7X0E8X0-F1
#
_entry.id   AF-A0A7X0E8X0-F1
#
_cell.length_a   1.000
_cell.length_b   1.000
_cell.length_c   1.000
_cell.angle_alpha   90.00
_cell.angle_beta   90.00
_cell.angle_gamma   90.00
#
_symmetry.space_group_name_H-M   'P 1'
#
loop_
_entity.id
_entity.type
_entity.pdbx_description
1 polymer ?
#
loop_
_entity_poly.entity_id
_entity_poly.type
_entity_poly.pdbx_seq_one_letter_code
_entity_poly.pdbx_strand_id
1 'polypeptide(L)'
;MNMKIEEAREKLESACLLYETGERTKSVHLFLEAARLGNIQAQVNLANIYDEGDGLRKNFEKARFWYKKATSSGSAEAAYNLGISYKNRKNVRWSAYWLSIAQAMGDEDAKEQLRNLKKLAK
;
A
#
# COMPACT_ATOMS: atom_id res chain seq x y z
N MET A 1 11.73 -2.10 26.20
CA MET A 1 11.73 -2.79 24.89
C MET A 1 10.29 -3.02 24.48
N ASN A 2 9.81 -2.43 23.38
CA ASN A 2 8.40 -2.52 22.98
C ASN A 2 8.18 -3.82 22.19
N MET A 3 7.92 -4.91 22.92
CA MET A 3 7.83 -6.28 22.40
C MET A 3 6.96 -6.42 21.14
N LYS A 4 5.90 -5.62 21.02
CA LYS A 4 5.00 -5.61 19.85
C LYS A 4 5.64 -5.04 18.58
N ILE A 5 6.58 -4.10 18.71
CA ILE A 5 7.26 -3.49 17.55
C ILE A 5 8.27 -4.47 16.97
N GLU A 6 9.08 -5.11 17.82
CA GLU A 6 10.04 -6.13 17.38
C GLU A 6 9.32 -7.33 16.76
N GLU A 7 8.24 -7.81 17.39
CA GLU A 7 7.44 -8.90 16.84
C GLU A 7 6.87 -8.55 15.44
N ALA A 8 6.40 -7.32 15.24
CA ALA A 8 5.90 -6.88 13.94
C ALA A 8 7.01 -6.81 12.88
N ARG A 9 8.23 -6.45 13.31
CA ARG A 9 9.41 -6.36 12.45
C ARG A 9 9.91 -7.75 12.03
N GLU A 10 10.04 -8.68 12.96
CA GLU A 10 10.45 -10.06 12.66
C GLU A 10 9.48 -10.75 11.69
N LYS A 11 8.17 -10.53 11.89
CA LYS A 11 7.13 -11.01 10.99
C LYS A 11 7.24 -10.38 9.60
N LEU A 12 7.52 -9.08 9.51
CA LEU A 12 7.74 -8.40 8.24
C LEU A 12 8.95 -8.99 7.50
N GLU A 13 10.09 -9.14 8.18
CA GLU A 13 11.33 -9.67 7.59
C GLU A 13 11.12 -11.10 7.07
N SER A 14 10.47 -11.94 7.88
CA SER A 14 10.11 -13.31 7.49
C SER A 14 9.13 -13.34 6.31
N ALA A 15 8.16 -12.41 6.28
CA ALA A 15 7.20 -12.30 5.18
C ALA A 15 7.90 -11.97 3.86
N CYS A 16 8.85 -11.04 3.87
CA CYS A 16 9.62 -10.66 2.68
C CYS A 16 10.45 -11.83 2.14
N LEU A 17 11.16 -12.56 3.02
CA LEU A 17 11.92 -13.75 2.63
C LEU A 17 11.03 -14.81 1.97
N LEU A 18 9.87 -15.10 2.57
CA LEU A 18 8.91 -16.06 2.00
C LEU A 18 8.30 -15.57 0.69
N TYR A 19 8.20 -14.26 0.49
CA TYR A 19 7.74 -13.68 -0.77
C TYR A 19 8.74 -13.96 -1.89
N GLU A 20 10.03 -13.77 -1.60
CA GLU A 20 11.13 -14.01 -2.53
C GLU A 20 11.30 -15.51 -2.88
N THR A 21 11.07 -16.41 -1.91
CA THR A 21 11.14 -17.86 -2.15
C THR A 21 9.91 -18.45 -2.84
N GLY A 22 8.88 -17.64 -3.11
CA GLY A 22 7.65 -18.06 -3.78
C GLY A 22 6.59 -18.68 -2.87
N GLU A 23 6.80 -18.70 -1.55
CA GLU A 23 5.84 -19.19 -0.55
C GLU A 23 4.76 -18.13 -0.22
N ARG A 24 4.05 -17.68 -1.25
CA ARG A 24 3.16 -16.51 -1.22
C ARG A 24 2.07 -16.57 -0.16
N THR A 25 1.42 -17.73 0.05
CA THR A 25 0.37 -17.87 1.06
C THR A 25 0.89 -17.65 2.48
N LYS A 26 2.08 -18.17 2.80
CA LYS A 26 2.70 -17.98 4.12
C LYS A 26 3.20 -16.55 4.27
N SER A 27 3.80 -15.98 3.22
CA SER A 27 4.21 -14.57 3.19
C SER A 27 3.03 -13.64 3.50
N VAL A 28 1.88 -13.81 2.82
CA VAL A 28 0.68 -13.00 3.05
C VAL A 28 0.13 -13.15 4.47
N HIS A 29 0.19 -14.37 5.02
CA HIS A 29 -0.20 -14.60 6.41
C HIS A 29 0.67 -13.80 7.39
N LEU A 30 1.99 -13.80 7.21
CA LEU A 30 2.90 -13.01 8.06
C LEU A 30 2.75 -11.50 7.85
N PHE A 31 2.55 -11.05 6.61
CA PHE A 31 2.22 -9.64 6.34
C PHE A 31 0.93 -9.22 7.05
N LEU A 32 -0.11 -10.07 7.08
CA LEU A 32 -1.35 -9.80 7.81
C LEU A 32 -1.11 -9.63 9.31
N GLU A 33 -0.28 -10.47 9.91
CA GLU A 33 0.06 -10.38 11.34
C GLU A 33 0.85 -9.11 11.66
N ALA A 34 1.92 -8.83 10.89
CA ALA A 34 2.70 -7.60 11.04
C ALA A 34 1.86 -6.34 10.84
N ALA A 35 0.97 -6.34 9.84
CA ALA A 35 0.05 -5.24 9.56
C ALA A 35 -0.98 -5.01 10.69
N ARG A 36 -1.42 -6.09 11.35
CA ARG A 36 -2.30 -6.03 12.54
C ARG A 36 -1.60 -5.47 13.75
N LEU A 37 -0.31 -5.76 13.91
CA LEU A 37 0.55 -5.17 14.94
C LEU A 37 0.90 -3.69 14.68
N GLY A 38 0.50 -3.14 13.53
CA GLY A 38 0.66 -1.73 13.20
C GLY A 38 1.88 -1.42 12.35
N ASN A 39 2.60 -2.43 11.85
CA ASN A 39 3.72 -2.19 10.94
C ASN A 39 3.21 -1.61 9.61
N ILE A 40 3.64 -0.38 9.31
CA ILE A 40 3.18 0.39 8.15
C ILE A 40 3.64 -0.27 6.83
N GLN A 41 4.88 -0.75 6.77
CA GLN A 41 5.41 -1.41 5.57
C GLN A 41 4.63 -2.68 5.25
N ALA A 42 4.29 -3.48 6.27
CA ALA A 42 3.46 -4.67 6.09
C ALA A 42 2.07 -4.32 5.57
N GLN A 43 1.48 -3.21 6.04
CA GLN A 43 0.19 -2.73 5.52
C GLN A 43 0.29 -2.33 4.04
N VAL A 44 1.36 -1.62 3.64
CA VAL A 44 1.59 -1.24 2.22
C VAL A 44 1.80 -2.48 1.35
N ASN A 45 2.69 -3.40 1.76
CA ASN A 45 2.96 -4.62 0.99
C ASN A 45 1.70 -5.47 0.82
N LEU A 46 0.92 -5.63 1.89
CA LEU A 46 -0.34 -6.37 1.84
C LEU A 46 -1.37 -5.70 0.91
N ALA A 47 -1.40 -4.36 0.89
CA ALA A 47 -2.25 -3.61 -0.03
C ALA A 47 -1.85 -3.83 -1.49
N ASN A 48 -0.54 -3.77 -1.80
CA ASN A 48 0.01 -4.04 -3.13
C ASN A 48 -0.36 -5.45 -3.60
N ILE A 49 -0.15 -6.47 -2.76
CA ILE A 49 -0.48 -7.87 -3.08
C ILE A 49 -1.96 -8.02 -3.42
N TYR A 50 -2.86 -7.40 -2.65
CA TYR A 50 -4.29 -7.46 -2.97
C TYR A 50 -4.67 -6.69 -4.23
N ASP A 51 -3.97 -5.61 -4.57
CA ASP A 51 -4.28 -4.81 -5.75
C ASP A 51 -3.83 -5.49 -7.05
N GLU A 52 -2.62 -6.05 -7.04
CA GLU A 52 -1.98 -6.74 -8.16
C GLU A 52 -2.42 -8.19 -8.29
N GLY A 53 -2.85 -8.81 -7.19
CA GLY A 53 -3.20 -10.23 -7.16
C GLY A 53 -2.01 -11.14 -7.41
N ASP A 54 -0.82 -10.76 -6.94
CA ASP A 54 0.37 -11.57 -7.16
C ASP A 54 0.31 -12.87 -6.34
N GLY A 55 -0.09 -13.96 -7.00
CA GLY A 55 -0.30 -15.28 -6.36
C GLY A 55 -1.56 -15.38 -5.50
N LEU A 56 -2.42 -14.37 -5.53
CA LEU A 56 -3.72 -14.35 -4.89
C LEU A 56 -4.76 -13.72 -5.82
N ARG A 57 -6.04 -13.96 -5.53
CA ARG A 57 -7.09 -13.27 -6.26
C ARG A 57 -7.06 -11.77 -5.94
N LYS A 58 -6.98 -10.93 -6.99
CA LYS A 58 -7.13 -9.47 -6.90
C LYS A 58 -8.35 -9.10 -6.05
N ASN A 59 -8.15 -8.19 -5.10
CA ASN A 59 -9.20 -7.68 -4.22
C ASN A 59 -8.94 -6.21 -3.88
N PHE A 60 -9.45 -5.32 -4.73
CA PHE A 60 -9.30 -3.87 -4.56
C PHE A 60 -9.89 -3.36 -3.24
N GLU A 61 -10.96 -3.97 -2.73
CA GLU A 61 -11.58 -3.56 -1.48
C GLU A 61 -10.63 -3.77 -0.28
N LYS A 62 -9.97 -4.93 -0.24
CA LYS A 62 -8.92 -5.20 0.77
C LYS A 62 -7.69 -4.33 0.56
N ALA A 63 -7.25 -4.13 -0.68
CA ALA A 63 -6.13 -3.24 -0.99
C ALA A 63 -6.40 -1.83 -0.47
N ARG A 64 -7.55 -1.26 -0.83
CA ARG A 64 -8.01 0.06 -0.39
C ARG A 64 -8.06 0.17 1.13
N PHE A 65 -8.57 -0.85 1.82
CA PHE A 65 -8.60 -0.86 3.28
C PHE A 65 -7.20 -0.68 3.88
N TRP A 66 -6.22 -1.47 3.41
CA TRP A 66 -4.86 -1.44 3.95
C TRP A 66 -4.09 -0.18 3.54
N TYR A 67 -4.23 0.30 2.31
CA TYR A 67 -3.66 1.58 1.90
C TYR A 67 -4.19 2.74 2.75
N LYS A 68 -5.50 2.79 2.98
CA LYS A 68 -6.11 3.82 3.85
C LYS A 68 -5.54 3.76 5.26
N LYS A 69 -5.40 2.56 5.82
CA LYS A 69 -4.84 2.37 7.17
C LYS A 69 -3.39 2.84 7.25
N ALA A 70 -2.55 2.46 6.28
CA ALA A 70 -1.16 2.89 6.22
C ALA A 70 -1.03 4.40 6.02
N THR A 71 -1.91 5.00 5.21
CA THR A 71 -1.97 6.46 5.04
C THR A 71 -2.31 7.16 6.36
N SER A 72 -3.33 6.68 7.09
CA SER A 72 -3.69 7.20 8.41
C SER A 72 -2.56 7.05 9.44
N SER A 73 -1.65 6.10 9.25
CA SER A 73 -0.45 5.91 10.07
C SER A 73 0.77 6.71 9.58
N GLY A 74 0.63 7.54 8.55
CA GLY A 74 1.68 8.46 8.09
C GLY A 74 2.45 8.01 6.84
N SER A 75 2.02 6.95 6.15
CA SER A 75 2.66 6.53 4.88
C SER A 75 2.19 7.36 3.69
N ALA A 76 3.06 8.22 3.18
CA ALA A 76 2.83 8.93 1.91
C ALA A 76 2.80 7.95 0.73
N GLU A 77 3.67 6.93 0.75
CA GLU A 77 3.72 5.85 -0.25
C GLU A 77 2.36 5.14 -0.36
N ALA A 78 1.69 4.84 0.76
CA ALA A 78 0.37 4.21 0.74
C ALA A 78 -0.69 5.08 0.04
N ALA A 79 -0.66 6.39 0.29
CA ALA A 79 -1.56 7.34 -0.37
C ALA A 79 -1.25 7.42 -1.88
N TYR A 80 0.03 7.45 -2.25
CA TYR A 80 0.47 7.44 -3.64
C TYR A 80 0.00 6.18 -4.37
N ASN A 81 0.29 4.99 -3.82
CA ASN A 81 -0.09 3.71 -4.41
C ASN A 81 -1.61 3.56 -4.54
N LEU A 82 -2.39 4.04 -3.57
CA LEU A 82 -3.85 4.08 -3.69
C LEU A 82 -4.31 5.02 -4.81
N GLY A 83 -3.67 6.18 -4.95
CA GLY A 83 -3.90 7.12 -6.05
C GLY A 83 -3.63 6.49 -7.42
N ILE A 84 -2.53 5.74 -7.56
CA ILE A 84 -2.19 4.99 -8.77
C ILE A 84 -3.19 3.87 -9.03
N SER A 85 -3.61 3.13 -8.00
CA SER A 85 -4.60 2.07 -8.13
C SER A 85 -5.93 2.61 -8.68
N TYR A 86 -6.41 3.75 -8.15
CA TYR A 86 -7.59 4.42 -8.69
C TYR A 86 -7.39 4.92 -10.13
N LYS A 87 -6.20 5.43 -10.47
CA LYS A 87 -5.84 5.83 -11.84
C LYS A 87 -5.97 4.65 -12.81
N ASN A 88 -5.40 3.51 -12.45
CA ASN A 88 -5.42 2.28 -13.27
C ASN A 88 -6.86 1.77 -13.47
N ARG A 89 -7.75 2.06 -12.51
CA ARG A 89 -9.19 1.77 -12.57
C ARG A 89 -10.00 2.89 -13.24
N LYS A 90 -9.34 3.83 -13.92
CA LYS A 90 -9.93 4.99 -14.63
C LYS A 90 -10.75 5.91 -13.72
N ASN A 91 -10.50 5.89 -12.42
CA ASN A 91 -11.17 6.77 -11.46
C ASN A 91 -10.29 7.99 -11.18
N VAL A 92 -10.34 8.97 -12.09
CA VAL A 92 -9.51 10.18 -12.04
C VAL A 92 -9.78 11.00 -10.77
N ARG A 93 -11.05 11.08 -10.33
CA ARG A 93 -11.43 11.85 -9.14
C ARG A 93 -10.77 11.30 -7.87
N TRP A 94 -10.91 9.99 -7.62
CA TRP A 94 -10.30 9.38 -6.44
C TRP A 94 -8.78 9.28 -6.56
N SER A 95 -8.26 9.10 -7.77
CA SER A 95 -6.82 9.16 -8.02
C SER A 95 -6.23 10.51 -7.60
N ALA A 96 -6.82 11.61 -8.09
CA ALA A 96 -6.36 12.96 -7.75
C ALA A 96 -6.48 13.26 -6.26
N TYR A 97 -7.54 12.78 -5.60
CA TYR A 97 -7.73 12.92 -4.16
C TYR A 97 -6.57 12.29 -3.37
N TRP A 98 -6.25 11.02 -3.64
CA TRP A 98 -5.19 10.31 -2.90
C TRP A 98 -3.79 10.79 -3.23
N LEU A 99 -3.51 11.14 -4.50
CA LEU A 99 -2.24 11.76 -4.87
C LEU A 99 -2.06 13.15 -4.23
N SER A 100 -3.13 13.91 -4.02
CA SER A 100 -3.04 15.20 -3.31
C SER A 100 -2.68 15.01 -1.83
N ILE A 101 -3.19 13.93 -1.20
CA ILE A 101 -2.79 13.55 0.15
C ILE A 101 -1.32 13.17 0.20
N ALA A 102 -0.86 12.29 -0.71
CA ALA A 102 0.55 11.90 -0.79
C ALA A 102 1.47 13.12 -0.97
N GLN A 103 1.10 14.04 -1.88
CA GLN A 103 1.82 15.29 -2.09
C GLN A 103 1.89 16.14 -0.81
N ALA A 104 0.78 16.29 -0.09
CA ALA A 104 0.75 17.05 1.16
C ALA A 104 1.62 16.42 2.27
N MET A 105 1.90 15.11 2.17
CA MET A 105 2.80 14.38 3.06
C MET A 105 4.27 14.41 2.61
N GLY A 106 4.58 15.09 1.49
CA GLY A 106 5.95 15.27 0.98
C GLY A 106 6.34 14.39 -0.21
N ASP A 107 5.40 13.64 -0.79
CA ASP A 107 5.66 12.82 -1.99
C ASP A 107 5.72 13.70 -3.25
N GLU A 108 6.92 13.93 -3.78
CA GLU A 108 7.12 14.74 -4.98
C GLU A 108 6.69 14.00 -6.27
N ASP A 109 6.70 12.67 -6.29
CA ASP A 109 6.24 11.89 -7.45
C ASP A 109 4.73 12.08 -7.65
N ALA A 110 3.98 12.19 -6.56
CA ALA A 110 2.55 12.48 -6.57
C ALA A 110 2.22 13.78 -7.31
N LYS A 111 3.07 14.80 -7.18
CA LYS A 111 2.91 16.11 -7.86
C LYS A 111 3.04 15.98 -9.37
N GLU A 112 3.98 15.17 -9.85
CA GLU A 112 4.10 14.90 -11.28
C GLU A 112 2.88 14.15 -11.81
N GLN A 113 2.43 13.12 -11.09
CA GLN A 113 1.23 12.36 -11.46
C GLN A 113 -0.03 13.25 -11.52
N LEU A 114 -0.19 14.17 -10.57
CA LEU A 114 -1.29 15.15 -10.57
C LEU A 114 -1.25 16.09 -11.77
N ARG A 115 -0.06 16.54 -12.19
CA ARG A 115 0.09 17.36 -13.41
C ARG A 115 -0.35 16.58 -14.65
N ASN A 116 0.04 15.31 -14.75
CA ASN A 116 -0.31 14.46 -15.89
C ASN A 116 -1.82 14.15 -15.93
N LEU A 117 -2.46 13.91 -14.77
CA LEU A 117 -3.92 13.74 -14.68
C LEU A 117 -4.69 14.96 -15.17
N LYS A 118 -4.24 16.17 -14.84
CA LYS A 118 -4.88 17.42 -15.30
C LYS A 118 -4.80 17.62 -16.82
N LYS A 119 -3.77 17.08 -17.47
CA LYS A 119 -3.63 17.12 -18.94
C LYS A 119 -4.62 16.18 -19.62
N LEU A 120 -4.91 15.03 -19.01
CA LEU A 120 -5.86 14.03 -19.54
C LEU A 120 -7.33 14.46 -19.45
N ALA A 121 -7.64 15.47 -18.63
CA ALA A 121 -8.98 16.01 -18.44
C ALA A 121 -9.29 17.24 -19.32
N LYS A 122 -8.37 17.64 -20.19
CA LYS A 122 -8.54 18.69 -21.21
C LYS A 122 -8.77 18.05 -22.57
#